data_AF-A0A1W9LT60-F1
#
_entry.id   AF-A0A1W9LT60-F1
#
_cell.length_a   1.000
_cell.length_b   1.000
_cell.length_c   1.000
_cell.angle_alpha   90.00
_cell.angle_beta   90.00
_cell.angle_gamma   90.00
#
_symmetry.space_group_name_H-M   'P 1'
#
loop_
_entity.id
_entity.type
_entity.pdbx_description
1 polymer ?
#
loop_
_entity_poly.entity_id
_entity_poly.type
_entity_poly.pdbx_seq_one_letter_code
_entity_poly.pdbx_strand_id
1 'polypeptide(L)'
;ALTALWAGVLGLFVWWQWLHNPLPSDEEMLRHFNTHRADLEQLVQGYRDYRQKGVLYEKSSPEVYNMMKKVGLYGICEASGYAGCCWYPEPYSERTLQIRKSLEIRTSKTQATGGEILATLSRDLPELFENIAPIQTLGDESRVTCVIDLYPGSVPLKQPNYKVRLRYLTLMHKGYYYFPQPPRVENNRIILAGYSLVDHAYTRPGQRVLDSLDSYPPDWERGECVLKRIDDHWFITMCRATN
;
A
#
# COMPACT_ATOMS: atom_id res chain seq x y z
N ALA A 1 34.55 7.42 38.12
CA ALA A 1 33.33 8.23 37.94
C ALA A 1 33.06 8.53 36.46
N LEU A 2 34.01 9.13 35.71
CA LEU A 2 33.81 9.49 34.29
C LEU A 2 33.48 8.28 33.38
N THR A 3 34.15 7.14 33.58
CA THR A 3 33.98 5.93 32.78
C THR A 3 32.59 5.28 32.93
N ALA A 4 32.04 5.28 34.14
CA ALA A 4 30.69 4.76 34.41
C ALA A 4 29.61 5.66 33.78
N LEU A 5 29.84 6.98 33.73
CA LEU A 5 28.93 7.93 33.10
C LEU A 5 28.88 7.72 31.57
N TRP A 6 30.03 7.51 30.93
CA TRP A 6 30.09 7.18 29.50
C TRP A 6 29.44 5.83 29.17
N ALA A 7 29.62 4.81 30.01
CA ALA A 7 28.96 3.52 29.84
C ALA A 7 27.43 3.62 29.96
N GLY A 8 26.93 4.42 30.91
CA GLY A 8 25.49 4.68 31.06
C GLY A 8 24.89 5.40 29.86
N VAL A 9 25.56 6.44 29.36
CA VAL A 9 25.12 7.19 28.16
C VAL A 9 25.11 6.30 26.92
N LEU A 10 26.15 5.49 26.71
CA LEU A 10 26.20 4.54 25.60
C LEU A 10 25.07 3.50 25.69
N GLY A 11 24.81 2.98 26.89
CA GLY A 11 23.73 2.03 27.13
C GLY A 11 22.35 2.61 26.79
N LEU A 12 22.07 3.85 27.24
CA LEU A 12 20.82 4.56 26.90
C LEU A 12 20.70 4.83 25.40
N PHE A 13 21.79 5.22 24.74
CA PHE A 13 21.79 5.45 23.30
C PHE A 13 21.50 4.16 22.51
N VAL A 14 22.15 3.04 22.87
CA VAL A 14 21.89 1.73 22.25
C VAL A 14 20.45 1.29 22.49
N TRP A 15 19.97 1.41 23.73
CA TRP A 15 18.58 1.09 24.08
C TRP A 15 17.59 1.92 23.25
N TRP A 16 17.82 3.23 23.11
CA TRP A 16 17.00 4.11 22.29
C TRP A 16 17.04 3.72 20.81
N GLN A 17 18.23 3.48 20.23
CA GLN A 17 18.36 3.04 18.83
C GLN A 17 17.70 1.68 18.56
N TRP A 18 17.61 0.82 19.59
CA TRP A 18 17.09 -0.53 19.46
C TRP A 18 15.57 -0.63 19.66
N LEU A 19 15.02 0.15 20.57
CA LEU A 19 13.60 0.03 20.95
C LEU A 19 12.73 1.17 20.45
N HIS A 20 13.28 2.36 20.24
CA HIS A 20 12.49 3.50 19.81
C HIS A 20 12.23 3.44 18.30
N ASN A 21 10.96 3.47 17.92
CA ASN A 21 10.53 3.64 16.54
C ASN A 21 10.62 5.13 16.16
N PRO A 22 11.47 5.53 15.21
CA PRO A 22 11.65 6.94 14.84
C PRO A 22 10.69 7.44 13.76
N LEU A 23 9.77 6.58 13.33
CA LEU A 23 8.73 6.93 12.39
C LEU A 23 7.65 7.74 13.11
N PRO A 24 6.85 8.55 12.40
CA PRO A 24 5.75 9.29 13.01
C PRO A 24 4.85 8.36 13.84
N SER A 25 4.33 8.88 14.96
CA SER A 25 3.40 8.11 15.76
C SER A 25 2.08 7.88 15.02
N ASP A 26 1.31 6.90 15.46
CA ASP A 26 -0.02 6.64 14.93
C ASP A 26 -0.93 7.85 15.11
N GLU A 27 -0.81 8.57 16.23
CA GLU A 27 -1.56 9.81 16.48
C GLU A 27 -1.19 10.91 15.49
N GLU A 28 0.10 11.09 15.19
CA GLU A 28 0.57 12.07 14.20
C GLU A 28 0.04 11.72 12.80
N MET A 29 0.10 10.44 12.41
CA MET A 29 -0.42 9.95 11.13
C MET A 29 -1.94 10.12 11.03
N LEU A 30 -2.69 9.78 12.09
CA LEU A 30 -4.15 9.94 12.11
C LEU A 30 -4.55 11.42 12.06
N ARG A 31 -3.86 12.29 12.81
CA ARG A 31 -4.09 13.73 12.78
C ARG A 31 -3.85 14.30 11.38
N HIS A 32 -2.74 13.92 10.75
CA HIS A 32 -2.41 14.31 9.39
C HIS A 32 -3.47 13.82 8.39
N PHE A 33 -3.84 12.54 8.45
CA PHE A 33 -4.89 11.96 7.61
C PHE A 33 -6.20 12.74 7.73
N ASN A 34 -6.70 12.95 8.95
CA ASN A 34 -7.95 13.66 9.18
C ASN A 34 -7.91 15.11 8.70
N THR A 35 -6.75 15.78 8.84
CA THR A 35 -6.55 17.16 8.36
C THR A 35 -6.60 17.25 6.82
N HIS A 36 -6.13 16.23 6.12
CA HIS A 36 -5.97 16.23 4.67
C HIS A 36 -6.86 15.22 3.93
N ARG A 37 -7.87 14.63 4.59
CA ARG A 37 -8.64 13.50 4.07
C ARG A 37 -9.18 13.74 2.67
N ALA A 38 -9.87 14.87 2.47
CA ALA A 38 -10.45 15.21 1.16
C ALA A 38 -9.38 15.37 0.06
N ASP A 39 -8.24 15.99 0.38
CA ASP A 39 -7.14 16.13 -0.58
C ASP A 39 -6.52 14.76 -0.92
N LEU A 40 -6.38 13.86 0.08
CA LEU A 40 -5.88 12.50 -0.12
C LEU A 40 -6.82 11.66 -0.99
N GLU A 41 -8.12 11.70 -0.72
CA GLU A 41 -9.14 11.02 -1.51
C GLU A 41 -9.15 11.55 -2.97
N GLN A 42 -9.02 12.87 -3.14
CA GLN A 42 -8.92 13.48 -4.46
C GLN A 42 -7.66 13.03 -5.22
N LEU A 43 -6.50 12.92 -4.55
CA LEU A 43 -5.27 12.41 -5.16
C LEU A 43 -5.39 10.94 -5.56
N VAL A 44 -6.01 10.10 -4.73
CA VAL A 44 -6.29 8.69 -5.06
C VAL A 44 -7.18 8.60 -6.29
N GLN A 45 -8.28 9.35 -6.32
CA GLN A 45 -9.19 9.33 -7.46
C GLN A 45 -8.51 9.85 -8.74
N GLY A 46 -7.78 10.95 -8.63
CA GLY A 46 -7.02 11.50 -9.77
C GLY A 46 -5.95 10.53 -10.28
N TYR A 47 -5.28 9.78 -9.41
CA TYR A 47 -4.34 8.73 -9.80
C TYR A 47 -5.04 7.59 -10.54
N ARG A 48 -6.21 7.17 -10.04
CA ARG A 48 -7.06 6.12 -10.64
C ARG A 48 -7.57 6.51 -12.02
N ASP A 49 -7.85 7.79 -12.26
CA ASP A 49 -8.35 8.31 -13.54
C ASP A 49 -7.24 8.72 -14.51
N TYR A 50 -5.98 8.75 -14.06
CA TYR A 50 -4.86 9.16 -14.88
C TYR A 50 -4.59 8.15 -16.02
N ARG A 51 -4.46 8.62 -17.26
CA ARG A 51 -4.23 7.76 -18.46
C ARG A 51 -3.05 8.19 -19.34
N GLN A 52 -2.40 9.30 -19.02
CA GLN A 52 -1.32 9.81 -19.87
C GLN A 52 -0.08 8.91 -19.79
N LYS A 53 0.51 8.63 -20.95
CA LYS A 53 1.72 7.81 -21.09
C LYS A 53 2.98 8.67 -21.01
N GLY A 54 4.06 8.10 -20.45
CA GLY A 54 5.39 8.71 -20.42
C GLY A 54 5.56 9.85 -19.41
N VAL A 55 4.51 10.21 -18.67
CA VAL A 55 4.54 11.21 -17.61
C VAL A 55 4.08 10.55 -16.31
N LEU A 56 4.78 10.83 -15.22
CA LEU A 56 4.38 10.37 -13.88
C LEU A 56 3.18 11.20 -13.40
N TYR A 57 2.23 10.59 -12.70
CA TYR A 57 1.04 11.29 -12.22
C TYR A 57 1.39 12.50 -11.37
N GLU A 58 2.39 12.38 -10.50
CA GLU A 58 2.89 13.46 -9.63
C GLU A 58 3.43 14.68 -10.39
N LYS A 59 3.72 14.51 -11.69
CA LYS A 59 4.22 15.53 -12.61
C LYS A 59 3.25 15.82 -13.75
N SER A 60 2.03 15.28 -13.69
CA SER A 60 1.03 15.42 -14.74
C SER A 60 0.55 16.85 -14.89
N SER A 61 0.47 17.61 -13.79
CA SER A 61 0.11 19.02 -13.82
C SER A 61 0.65 19.80 -12.60
N PRO A 62 0.76 21.15 -12.70
CA PRO A 62 1.09 22.00 -11.55
C PRO A 62 0.10 21.85 -10.39
N GLU A 63 -1.18 21.62 -10.68
CA GLU A 63 -2.23 21.43 -9.68
C GLU A 63 -1.98 20.17 -8.84
N VAL A 64 -1.71 19.03 -9.47
CA VAL A 64 -1.38 17.77 -8.77
C VAL A 64 -0.12 17.95 -7.92
N TYR A 65 0.92 18.55 -8.48
CA TYR A 65 2.17 18.82 -7.75
C TYR A 65 1.93 19.71 -6.51
N ASN A 66 1.16 20.78 -6.66
CA ASN A 66 0.85 21.70 -5.56
C ASN A 66 -0.02 21.02 -4.49
N MET A 67 -0.94 20.15 -4.87
CA MET A 67 -1.77 19.38 -3.94
C MET A 67 -0.92 18.39 -3.14
N MET A 68 -0.05 17.61 -3.80
CA MET A 68 0.88 16.72 -3.11
C MET A 68 1.79 17.49 -2.14
N LYS A 69 2.29 18.66 -2.56
CA LYS A 69 3.09 19.54 -1.70
C LYS A 69 2.30 20.05 -0.49
N LYS A 70 1.05 20.48 -0.68
CA LYS A 70 0.14 20.95 0.37
C LYS A 70 -0.09 19.86 1.43
N VAL A 71 -0.27 18.62 0.99
CA VAL A 71 -0.53 17.46 1.86
C VAL A 71 0.76 16.81 2.37
N GLY A 72 1.95 17.25 1.91
CA GLY A 72 3.21 16.65 2.33
C GLY A 72 3.40 15.22 1.85
N LEU A 73 2.98 14.89 0.62
CA LEU A 73 3.26 13.62 -0.03
C LEU A 73 4.47 13.71 -0.97
N TYR A 74 5.31 12.68 -0.93
CA TYR A 74 6.42 12.49 -1.84
C TYR A 74 6.01 11.75 -3.13
N GLY A 75 5.13 10.76 -3.02
CA GLY A 75 4.78 9.87 -4.14
C GLY A 75 3.46 9.14 -3.91
N ILE A 76 2.89 8.67 -5.01
CA ILE A 76 1.68 7.85 -5.05
C ILE A 76 1.87 6.74 -6.09
N CYS A 77 1.68 5.49 -5.69
CA CYS A 77 1.81 4.37 -6.62
C CYS A 77 0.88 3.23 -6.26
N GLU A 78 0.78 2.25 -7.16
CA GLU A 78 0.21 0.96 -6.83
C GLU A 78 1.11 0.27 -5.79
N ALA A 79 0.51 -0.32 -4.76
CA ALA A 79 1.25 -1.08 -3.77
C ALA A 79 1.93 -2.27 -4.45
N SER A 80 3.26 -2.34 -4.34
CA SER A 80 4.03 -3.45 -4.90
C SER A 80 3.84 -4.73 -4.09
N GLY A 81 3.64 -5.86 -4.77
CA GLY A 81 3.54 -7.19 -4.16
C GLY A 81 2.22 -7.93 -4.44
N TYR A 82 2.13 -9.17 -3.96
CA TYR A 82 1.04 -10.12 -4.27
C TYR A 82 -0.36 -9.66 -3.83
N ALA A 83 -0.45 -8.72 -2.90
CA ALA A 83 -1.69 -8.14 -2.39
C ALA A 83 -2.13 -6.87 -3.13
N GLY A 84 -1.28 -6.35 -4.01
CA GLY A 84 -1.45 -5.06 -4.65
C GLY A 84 -2.68 -5.05 -5.53
N CYS A 85 -2.78 -5.95 -6.50
CA CYS A 85 -3.69 -5.83 -7.65
C CYS A 85 -4.57 -7.06 -7.80
N CYS A 86 -5.82 -6.96 -7.35
CA CYS A 86 -6.87 -8.00 -7.48
C CYS A 86 -8.20 -7.60 -6.80
N TRP A 87 -8.36 -6.34 -6.41
CA TRP A 87 -9.51 -5.85 -5.67
C TRP A 87 -10.63 -5.42 -6.62
N TYR A 88 -11.08 -6.37 -7.44
CA TYR A 88 -12.24 -6.22 -8.31
C TYR A 88 -13.52 -5.93 -7.49
N PRO A 89 -14.57 -5.37 -8.12
CA PRO A 89 -15.89 -5.30 -7.51
C PRO A 89 -16.29 -6.65 -6.91
N GLU A 90 -16.85 -6.61 -5.70
CA GLU A 90 -17.14 -7.81 -4.91
C GLU A 90 -15.93 -8.77 -4.81
N PRO A 91 -14.81 -8.34 -4.18
CA PRO A 91 -13.51 -9.01 -4.24
C PRO A 91 -13.48 -10.45 -3.67
N TYR A 92 -14.56 -10.83 -2.97
CA TYR A 92 -14.72 -12.12 -2.29
C TYR A 92 -15.89 -12.95 -2.84
N SER A 93 -16.51 -12.54 -3.96
CA SER A 93 -17.59 -13.30 -4.59
C SER A 93 -17.02 -14.51 -5.35
N GLU A 94 -17.81 -15.59 -5.44
CA GLU A 94 -17.46 -16.76 -6.24
C GLU A 94 -17.18 -16.40 -7.71
N ARG A 95 -17.93 -15.43 -8.26
CA ARG A 95 -17.71 -14.88 -9.60
C ARG A 95 -16.30 -14.29 -9.74
N THR A 96 -15.90 -13.41 -8.84
CA THR A 96 -14.56 -12.78 -8.87
C THR A 96 -13.44 -13.82 -8.69
N LEU A 97 -13.65 -14.82 -7.83
CA LEU A 97 -12.72 -15.95 -7.68
C LEU A 97 -12.54 -16.74 -8.99
N GLN A 98 -13.64 -17.07 -9.68
CA GLN A 98 -13.61 -17.81 -10.93
C GLN A 98 -12.93 -17.02 -12.05
N ILE A 99 -13.22 -15.72 -12.15
CA ILE A 99 -12.59 -14.83 -13.14
C ILE A 99 -11.09 -14.78 -12.91
N ARG A 100 -10.65 -14.55 -11.67
CA ARG A 100 -9.22 -14.53 -11.33
C ARG A 100 -8.53 -15.86 -11.68
N LYS A 101 -9.12 -17.01 -11.29
CA LYS A 101 -8.58 -18.33 -11.65
C LYS A 101 -8.44 -18.49 -13.16
N SER A 102 -9.44 -18.03 -13.93
CA SER A 102 -9.39 -18.09 -15.39
C SER A 102 -8.28 -17.22 -15.99
N LEU A 103 -8.04 -16.04 -15.42
CA LEU A 103 -6.98 -15.13 -15.85
C LEU A 103 -5.60 -15.68 -15.52
N GLU A 104 -5.40 -16.23 -14.32
CA GLU A 104 -4.15 -16.86 -13.89
C GLU A 104 -3.77 -18.07 -14.77
N ILE A 105 -4.74 -18.90 -15.14
CA ILE A 105 -4.52 -20.03 -16.06
C ILE A 105 -4.12 -19.52 -17.45
N ARG A 106 -4.74 -18.45 -17.95
CA ARG A 106 -4.44 -17.89 -19.28
C ARG A 106 -3.08 -17.19 -19.34
N THR A 107 -2.70 -16.46 -18.30
CA THR A 107 -1.38 -15.81 -18.24
C THR A 107 -0.26 -16.85 -18.10
N SER A 108 -0.50 -17.93 -17.35
CA SER A 108 0.51 -19.00 -17.16
C SER A 108 0.63 -19.96 -18.35
N LYS A 109 -0.46 -20.27 -19.07
CA LYS A 109 -0.45 -21.31 -20.12
C LYS A 109 -0.46 -20.79 -21.55
N THR A 110 -1.07 -19.65 -21.83
CA THR A 110 -1.47 -19.29 -23.21
C THR A 110 -0.89 -17.97 -23.73
N GLN A 111 -0.03 -17.26 -22.98
CA GLN A 111 0.48 -15.93 -23.37
C GLN A 111 -0.64 -14.98 -23.84
N ALA A 112 -1.78 -14.98 -23.14
CA ALA A 112 -2.90 -14.11 -23.50
C ALA A 112 -2.43 -12.65 -23.56
N THR A 113 -2.79 -11.96 -24.63
CA THR A 113 -2.48 -10.54 -24.81
C THR A 113 -3.27 -9.70 -23.80
N GLY A 114 -2.77 -8.50 -23.49
CA GLY A 114 -3.50 -7.58 -22.61
C GLY A 114 -4.90 -7.25 -23.12
N GLY A 115 -5.10 -7.19 -24.45
CA GLY A 115 -6.41 -6.97 -25.06
C GLY A 115 -7.40 -8.11 -24.81
N GLU A 116 -6.95 -9.37 -24.90
CA GLU A 116 -7.80 -10.55 -24.61
C GLU A 116 -8.21 -10.62 -23.13
N ILE A 117 -7.31 -10.23 -22.24
CA ILE A 117 -7.59 -10.12 -20.80
C ILE A 117 -8.64 -9.03 -20.56
N LEU A 118 -8.46 -7.82 -21.13
CA LEU A 118 -9.43 -6.74 -20.99
C LEU A 118 -10.80 -7.07 -21.60
N ALA A 119 -10.85 -7.75 -22.74
CA ALA A 119 -12.10 -8.21 -23.33
C ALA A 119 -12.84 -9.22 -22.43
N THR A 120 -12.08 -10.10 -21.78
CA THR A 120 -12.63 -11.04 -20.79
C THR A 120 -13.18 -10.29 -19.58
N LEU A 121 -12.41 -9.36 -19.01
CA LEU A 121 -12.85 -8.53 -17.89
C LEU A 121 -14.08 -7.69 -18.25
N SER A 122 -14.13 -7.08 -19.43
CA SER A 122 -15.27 -6.26 -19.85
C SER A 122 -16.56 -7.07 -20.01
N ARG A 123 -16.45 -8.33 -20.49
CA ARG A 123 -17.58 -9.24 -20.58
C ARG A 123 -18.02 -9.75 -19.21
N ASP A 124 -17.06 -10.14 -18.37
CA ASP A 124 -17.33 -10.91 -17.16
C ASP A 124 -17.43 -10.04 -15.89
N LEU A 125 -16.99 -8.77 -15.92
CA LEU A 125 -17.08 -7.72 -14.90
C LEU A 125 -17.38 -6.35 -15.55
N PRO A 126 -18.51 -6.16 -16.25
CA PRO A 126 -18.86 -4.87 -16.86
C PRO A 126 -18.85 -3.71 -15.86
N GLU A 127 -19.21 -3.97 -14.59
CA GLU A 127 -19.19 -2.98 -13.51
C GLU A 127 -17.81 -2.36 -13.25
N LEU A 128 -16.72 -3.05 -13.63
CA LEU A 128 -15.36 -2.52 -13.54
C LEU A 128 -15.15 -1.36 -14.53
N PHE A 129 -15.95 -1.27 -15.60
CA PHE A 129 -15.80 -0.30 -16.69
C PHE A 129 -16.85 0.81 -16.64
N GLU A 130 -17.75 0.77 -15.66
CA GLU A 130 -18.83 1.74 -15.50
C GLU A 130 -18.40 2.91 -14.61
N ASN A 131 -18.80 4.13 -14.99
CA ASN A 131 -18.60 5.36 -14.20
C ASN A 131 -17.14 5.68 -13.84
N ILE A 132 -16.16 5.16 -14.59
CA ILE A 132 -14.74 5.45 -14.41
C ILE A 132 -14.09 5.89 -15.72
N ALA A 133 -12.87 6.45 -15.65
CA ALA A 133 -12.10 6.73 -16.85
C ALA A 133 -11.82 5.44 -17.65
N PRO A 134 -11.97 5.46 -19.00
CA PRO A 134 -11.86 4.26 -19.83
C PRO A 134 -10.60 3.43 -19.56
N ILE A 135 -10.77 2.13 -19.39
CA ILE A 135 -9.69 1.15 -19.24
C ILE A 135 -9.29 0.68 -20.64
N GLN A 136 -8.08 1.02 -21.08
CA GLN A 136 -7.57 0.65 -22.42
C GLN A 136 -6.39 -0.31 -22.35
N THR A 137 -5.73 -0.38 -21.20
CA THR A 137 -4.55 -1.19 -20.97
C THR A 137 -4.65 -1.92 -19.62
N LEU A 138 -3.86 -2.97 -19.43
CA LEU A 138 -3.74 -3.63 -18.12
C LEU A 138 -3.21 -2.67 -17.05
N GLY A 139 -2.42 -1.65 -17.42
CA GLY A 139 -2.00 -0.62 -16.47
C GLY A 139 -3.17 0.25 -15.99
N ASP A 140 -4.15 0.52 -16.86
CA ASP A 140 -5.36 1.26 -16.45
C ASP A 140 -6.23 0.41 -15.53
N GLU A 141 -6.31 -0.89 -15.79
CA GLU A 141 -7.01 -1.86 -14.94
C GLU A 141 -6.34 -1.97 -13.56
N SER A 142 -5.02 -2.15 -13.52
CA SER A 142 -4.26 -2.15 -12.28
C SER A 142 -4.55 -0.90 -11.44
N ARG A 143 -4.52 0.29 -12.04
CA ARG A 143 -4.80 1.53 -11.28
C ARG A 143 -6.16 1.51 -10.58
N VAL A 144 -7.17 0.86 -11.15
CA VAL A 144 -8.50 0.77 -10.55
C VAL A 144 -8.67 -0.44 -9.61
N THR A 145 -7.91 -1.52 -9.78
CA THR A 145 -8.03 -2.74 -8.97
C THR A 145 -6.92 -2.94 -7.95
N CYS A 146 -5.92 -2.06 -7.94
CA CYS A 146 -4.82 -2.12 -6.98
C CYS A 146 -5.09 -1.28 -5.73
N VAL A 147 -4.49 -1.71 -4.62
CA VAL A 147 -4.22 -0.89 -3.44
C VAL A 147 -3.29 0.24 -3.85
N ILE A 148 -3.59 1.45 -3.40
CA ILE A 148 -2.76 2.63 -3.65
C ILE A 148 -1.94 2.92 -2.40
N ASP A 149 -0.62 3.03 -2.56
CA ASP A 149 0.33 3.45 -1.54
C ASP A 149 0.61 4.95 -1.71
N LEU A 150 0.47 5.71 -0.62
CA LEU A 150 0.79 7.12 -0.55
C LEU A 150 1.93 7.29 0.45
N TYR A 151 3.01 7.93 0.01
CA TYR A 151 4.22 8.12 0.81
C TYR A 151 4.29 9.54 1.38
N PRO A 152 4.05 9.75 2.69
CA PRO A 152 4.33 11.01 3.34
C PRO A 152 5.82 11.35 3.25
N GLY A 153 6.10 12.60 2.94
CA GLY A 153 7.44 13.12 2.76
C GLY A 153 7.38 14.55 2.27
N SER A 154 8.21 15.42 2.83
CA SER A 154 8.22 16.84 2.50
C SER A 154 8.78 17.07 1.09
N VAL A 155 7.96 17.59 0.18
CA VAL A 155 8.44 18.30 -1.01
C VAL A 155 9.02 19.64 -0.52
N PRO A 156 10.29 20.00 -0.82
CA PRO A 156 11.09 19.56 -1.97
C PRO A 156 12.20 18.55 -1.66
N LEU A 157 12.23 17.91 -0.48
CA LEU A 157 13.34 17.02 -0.10
C LEU A 157 13.49 15.82 -1.04
N LYS A 158 12.48 15.52 -1.88
CA LYS A 158 12.51 14.45 -2.90
C LYS A 158 12.86 13.07 -2.32
N GLN A 159 12.56 12.80 -1.05
CA GLN A 159 12.75 11.48 -0.45
C GLN A 159 11.54 11.14 0.42
N PRO A 160 11.10 9.88 0.44
CA PRO A 160 10.20 9.39 1.48
C PRO A 160 10.82 9.58 2.86
N ASN A 161 10.00 9.64 3.91
CA ASN A 161 10.46 9.67 5.30
C ASN A 161 11.07 8.33 5.74
N TYR A 162 12.11 7.87 5.05
CA TYR A 162 12.85 6.68 5.41
C TYR A 162 13.70 6.91 6.65
N LYS A 163 13.71 5.93 7.55
CA LYS A 163 14.60 5.89 8.70
C LYS A 163 15.41 4.62 8.68
N VAL A 164 16.71 4.73 8.92
CA VAL A 164 17.61 3.60 9.18
C VAL A 164 17.86 3.52 10.68
N ARG A 165 17.85 2.30 11.23
CA ARG A 165 18.12 2.03 12.65
C ARG A 165 19.02 0.83 12.83
N LEU A 166 19.81 0.85 13.89
CA LEU A 166 20.80 -0.19 14.21
C LEU A 166 20.17 -1.58 14.37
N ARG A 167 18.96 -1.67 14.93
CA ARG A 167 18.28 -2.95 15.15
C ARG A 167 18.06 -3.77 13.88
N TYR A 168 17.75 -3.10 12.77
CA TYR A 168 17.38 -3.79 11.53
C TYR A 168 18.36 -3.55 10.38
N LEU A 169 19.16 -2.48 10.43
CA LEU A 169 20.09 -2.05 9.39
C LEU A 169 19.43 -1.99 7.99
N THR A 170 18.13 -1.70 7.94
CA THR A 170 17.31 -1.59 6.73
C THR A 170 16.56 -0.26 6.72
N LEU A 171 16.10 0.16 5.54
CA LEU A 171 15.17 1.29 5.42
C LEU A 171 13.80 0.88 5.99
N MET A 172 13.18 1.80 6.73
CA MET A 172 11.82 1.66 7.23
C MET A 172 11.03 2.91 6.88
N HIS A 173 9.74 2.76 6.58
CA HIS A 173 8.84 3.90 6.35
C HIS A 173 7.45 3.63 6.87
N LYS A 174 6.70 4.72 7.12
CA LYS A 174 5.24 4.71 7.26
C LYS A 174 4.60 5.40 6.07
N GLY A 175 3.37 5.00 5.73
CA GLY A 175 2.58 5.59 4.66
C GLY A 175 1.08 5.35 4.84
N TYR A 176 0.30 5.66 3.81
CA TYR A 176 -1.13 5.34 3.77
C TYR A 176 -1.40 4.33 2.67
N TYR A 177 -2.21 3.33 2.98
CA TYR A 177 -2.77 2.38 2.01
C TYR A 177 -4.24 2.69 1.81
N TYR A 178 -4.66 2.80 0.55
CA TYR A 178 -6.05 2.87 0.14
C TYR A 178 -6.43 1.63 -0.63
N PHE A 179 -7.35 0.84 -0.08
CA PHE A 179 -7.95 -0.30 -0.77
C PHE A 179 -9.12 0.18 -1.61
N PRO A 180 -9.26 -0.22 -2.89
CA PRO A 180 -10.43 0.16 -3.71
C PRO A 180 -11.73 -0.48 -3.22
N GLN A 181 -11.63 -1.61 -2.54
CA GLN A 181 -12.76 -2.35 -1.97
C GLN A 181 -12.41 -2.67 -0.51
N PRO A 182 -13.37 -2.61 0.44
CA PRO A 182 -13.08 -2.86 1.84
C PRO A 182 -12.47 -4.26 2.06
N PRO A 183 -11.26 -4.37 2.64
CA PRO A 183 -10.63 -5.64 2.90
C PRO A 183 -11.27 -6.33 4.11
N ARG A 184 -11.52 -7.64 3.97
CA ARG A 184 -11.81 -8.50 5.13
C ARG A 184 -10.56 -8.68 5.96
N VAL A 185 -10.72 -8.64 7.28
CA VAL A 185 -9.66 -8.89 8.25
C VAL A 185 -10.10 -10.04 9.15
N GLU A 186 -9.32 -11.12 9.14
CA GLU A 186 -9.55 -12.29 9.98
C GLU A 186 -8.23 -12.67 10.64
N ASN A 187 -8.26 -13.03 11.93
CA ASN A 187 -7.07 -13.38 12.70
C ASN A 187 -5.94 -12.33 12.57
N ASN A 188 -6.29 -11.04 12.65
CA ASN A 188 -5.38 -9.90 12.52
C ASN A 188 -4.61 -9.87 11.20
N ARG A 189 -5.21 -10.36 10.10
CA ARG A 189 -4.59 -10.35 8.78
C ARG A 189 -5.60 -9.99 7.69
N ILE A 190 -5.12 -9.29 6.67
CA ILE A 190 -5.89 -9.02 5.46
C ILE A 190 -6.14 -10.33 4.72
N ILE A 191 -7.40 -10.59 4.38
CA ILE A 191 -7.76 -11.64 3.45
C ILE A 191 -7.59 -11.12 2.03
N LEU A 192 -6.72 -11.75 1.25
CA LEU A 192 -6.43 -11.33 -0.11
C LEU A 192 -7.66 -11.55 -0.99
N ALA A 193 -8.07 -10.49 -1.70
CA ALA A 193 -9.12 -10.58 -2.71
C ALA A 193 -8.80 -11.70 -3.71
N GLY A 194 -9.80 -12.41 -4.22
CA GLY A 194 -9.57 -13.43 -5.24
C GLY A 194 -8.96 -14.76 -4.75
N TYR A 195 -8.65 -14.93 -3.46
CA TYR A 195 -8.23 -16.22 -2.90
C TYR A 195 -9.35 -16.84 -2.05
N SER A 196 -9.68 -18.10 -2.33
CA SER A 196 -10.49 -18.92 -1.43
C SER A 196 -9.58 -19.64 -0.44
N LEU A 197 -9.90 -19.54 0.85
CA LEU A 197 -9.28 -20.35 1.93
C LEU A 197 -9.41 -21.86 1.69
N VAL A 198 -10.34 -22.29 0.84
CA VAL A 198 -10.69 -23.70 0.61
C VAL A 198 -9.76 -24.38 -0.39
N ASP A 199 -9.32 -23.68 -1.45
CA ASP A 199 -8.59 -24.29 -2.57
C ASP A 199 -7.07 -24.14 -2.47
N HIS A 200 -6.60 -23.12 -1.74
CA HIS A 200 -5.18 -22.88 -1.50
C HIS A 200 -4.98 -22.51 -0.03
N ALA A 201 -4.50 -23.47 0.77
CA ALA A 201 -3.95 -23.15 2.08
C ALA A 201 -2.91 -22.04 1.89
N TYR A 202 -3.09 -20.90 2.56
CA TYR A 202 -2.25 -19.72 2.46
C TYR A 202 -0.77 -20.08 2.35
N THR A 203 -0.21 -20.02 1.14
CA THR A 203 1.25 -20.22 0.99
C THR A 203 2.01 -19.02 1.55
N ARG A 204 1.34 -17.85 1.68
CA ARG A 204 1.81 -16.70 2.43
C ARG A 204 0.63 -15.93 3.06
N PRO A 205 0.57 -15.82 4.39
CA PRO A 205 -0.53 -15.10 5.04
C PRO A 205 -0.53 -13.62 4.61
N GLY A 206 -1.72 -13.03 4.41
CA GLY A 206 -1.85 -11.61 4.05
C GLY A 206 -1.26 -10.67 5.11
N GLN A 207 -1.14 -9.38 4.78
CA GLN A 207 -0.51 -8.38 5.67
C GLN A 207 -1.16 -8.38 7.05
N ARG A 208 -0.34 -8.32 8.11
CA ARG A 208 -0.84 -8.22 9.49
C ARG A 208 -1.50 -6.87 9.73
N VAL A 209 -2.61 -6.87 10.45
CA VAL A 209 -3.28 -5.68 10.96
C VAL A 209 -3.05 -5.64 12.47
N LEU A 210 -2.42 -4.58 12.95
CA LEU A 210 -2.04 -4.39 14.34
C LEU A 210 -2.83 -3.22 14.96
N ASP A 211 -2.99 -3.26 16.28
CA ASP A 211 -3.66 -2.19 17.02
C ASP A 211 -2.82 -0.91 17.08
N SER A 212 -1.49 -1.03 17.01
CA SER A 212 -0.55 0.09 16.98
C SER A 212 0.69 -0.22 16.16
N LEU A 213 1.23 0.81 15.50
CA LEU A 213 2.49 0.82 14.78
C LEU A 213 3.53 1.76 15.43
N ASP A 214 3.31 2.17 16.69
CA ASP A 214 4.27 3.01 17.44
C ASP A 214 5.51 2.24 17.91
N SER A 215 5.42 0.91 17.94
CA SER A 215 6.53 0.02 18.24
C SER A 215 6.84 -0.88 17.05
N TYR A 216 8.06 -1.41 17.00
CA TYR A 216 8.39 -2.40 15.98
C TYR A 216 7.54 -3.67 16.15
N PRO A 217 7.02 -4.25 15.05
CA PRO A 217 6.24 -5.48 15.13
C PRO A 217 7.07 -6.62 15.74
N PRO A 218 6.45 -7.52 16.52
CA PRO A 218 7.10 -8.75 16.91
C PRO A 218 7.42 -9.56 15.65
N ASP A 219 8.62 -10.15 15.64
CA ASP A 219 9.15 -10.98 14.55
C ASP A 219 9.06 -10.32 13.17
N TRP A 220 9.28 -8.99 13.10
CA TRP A 220 9.13 -8.23 11.87
C TRP A 220 10.09 -8.71 10.77
N GLU A 221 9.54 -9.34 9.74
CA GLU A 221 10.33 -9.93 8.66
C GLU A 221 10.87 -8.87 7.70
N ARG A 222 11.98 -9.18 7.03
CA ARG A 222 12.56 -8.32 6.01
C ARG A 222 11.66 -8.35 4.76
N GLY A 223 11.26 -7.18 4.28
CA GLY A 223 10.27 -7.05 3.21
C GLY A 223 8.81 -7.07 3.69
N GLU A 224 8.57 -7.20 5.00
CA GLU A 224 7.21 -7.19 5.54
C GLU A 224 6.70 -5.76 5.74
N CYS A 225 5.45 -5.55 5.31
CA CYS A 225 4.64 -4.41 5.68
C CYS A 225 3.51 -4.86 6.62
N VAL A 226 3.31 -4.12 7.70
CA VAL A 226 2.18 -4.28 8.63
C VAL A 226 1.26 -3.07 8.53
N LEU A 227 0.00 -3.27 8.88
CA LEU A 227 -1.05 -2.27 8.73
C LEU A 227 -1.68 -1.91 10.07
N LYS A 228 -2.26 -0.72 10.15
CA LYS A 228 -3.21 -0.31 11.18
C LYS A 228 -4.42 0.31 10.49
N ARG A 229 -5.61 -0.16 10.84
CA ARG A 229 -6.85 0.34 10.25
C ARG A 229 -7.11 1.78 10.68
N ILE A 230 -7.49 2.63 9.72
CA ILE A 230 -8.04 3.97 9.94
C ILE A 230 -9.57 3.88 9.78
N ASP A 231 -10.03 3.38 8.63
CA ASP A 231 -11.43 3.10 8.33
C ASP A 231 -11.55 1.89 7.37
N ASP A 232 -12.70 1.76 6.69
CA ASP A 232 -12.99 0.63 5.80
C ASP A 232 -12.04 0.54 4.60
N HIS A 233 -11.53 1.65 4.08
CA HIS A 233 -10.66 1.67 2.91
C HIS A 233 -9.22 2.09 3.25
N TRP A 234 -9.04 2.84 4.33
CA TRP A 234 -7.79 3.48 4.68
C TRP A 234 -7.04 2.77 5.81
N PHE A 235 -5.75 2.58 5.61
CA PHE A 235 -4.82 2.00 6.58
C PHE A 235 -3.55 2.83 6.66
N ILE A 236 -2.95 2.91 7.85
CA ILE A 236 -1.53 3.26 8.00
C ILE A 236 -0.72 2.01 7.67
N THR A 237 0.29 2.13 6.81
CA THR A 237 1.26 1.07 6.56
C THR A 237 2.58 1.38 7.25
N MET A 238 3.27 0.35 7.74
CA MET A 238 4.66 0.44 8.17
C MET A 238 5.45 -0.72 7.58
N CYS A 239 6.51 -0.40 6.82
CA CYS A 239 7.24 -1.38 6.03
C CYS A 239 8.72 -1.43 6.40
N ARG A 240 9.28 -2.64 6.39
CA ARG A 240 10.72 -2.91 6.49
C ARG A 240 11.25 -3.32 5.13
N ALA A 241 12.13 -2.51 4.55
CA ALA A 241 12.67 -2.75 3.21
C ALA A 241 13.45 -4.08 3.12
N THR A 242 13.51 -4.63 1.91
CA THR A 242 14.16 -5.92 1.62
C THR A 242 15.69 -5.88 1.66
N ASN A 243 16.32 -4.73 1.36
CA ASN A 243 17.77 -4.51 1.17
C ASN A 243 18.49 -5.65 0.42
#